data_AF-A0A1A7XP97-F1
#
_entry.id   AF-A0A1A7XP97-F1
#
_cell.length_a   1.000
_cell.length_b   1.000
_cell.length_c   1.000
_cell.angle_alpha   90.00
_cell.angle_beta   90.00
_cell.angle_gamma   90.00
#
_symmetry.space_group_name_H-M   'P 1'
#
loop_
_entity.id
_entity.type
_entity.pdbx_description
1 polymer ?
#
loop_
_entity_poly.entity_id
_entity_poly.type
_entity_poly.pdbx_seq_one_letter_code
_entity_poly.pdbx_strand_id
1 'polypeptide(L)'
;MKACQMSVTVVTANMLLSVFFLPGVWTRCGSVTSAFRTTTPKVMEALSGSCLFIPCSLTGIPVPVKQPSGVWINGDDKIFDSSDAVKLFPVTVIGNLTQRNCTTVFYNLTTSSS
;
A
#
# COMPACT_ATOMS: atom_id res chain seq x y z
N MET A 1 1.20 12.12 -8.27
CA MET A 1 0.92 13.58 -8.28
C MET A 1 -0.28 13.81 -9.18
N LYS A 2 -1.45 14.19 -8.66
CA LYS A 2 -2.56 14.65 -9.51
C LYS A 2 -3.16 15.91 -8.92
N ALA A 3 -3.25 16.91 -9.77
CA ALA A 3 -3.72 18.26 -9.46
C ALA A 3 -5.25 18.27 -9.32
N CYS A 4 -5.73 18.90 -8.25
CA CYS A 4 -7.11 19.32 -8.12
C CYS A 4 -7.27 20.64 -8.88
N GLN A 5 -8.15 20.67 -9.88
CA GLN A 5 -8.52 21.93 -10.52
C GLN A 5 -9.64 22.58 -9.69
N MET A 6 -9.30 23.66 -9.00
CA MET A 6 -10.23 24.47 -8.21
C MET A 6 -10.88 25.49 -9.15
N SER A 7 -12.19 25.39 -9.38
CA SER A 7 -12.94 26.46 -10.06
C SER A 7 -13.50 27.41 -9.02
N VAL A 8 -13.09 28.68 -9.09
CA VAL A 8 -13.58 29.76 -8.22
C VAL A 8 -14.58 30.59 -9.01
N THR A 9 -15.76 30.86 -8.44
CA THR A 9 -16.73 31.79 -9.01
C THR A 9 -16.64 33.13 -8.28
N VAL A 10 -16.43 34.21 -9.02
CA VAL A 10 -16.34 35.57 -8.47
C VAL A 10 -17.69 36.27 -8.70
N VAL A 11 -18.28 36.82 -7.64
CA VAL A 11 -19.49 37.63 -7.72
C VAL A 11 -19.11 39.09 -7.45
N THR A 12 -19.35 39.96 -8.42
CA THR A 12 -19.07 41.41 -8.32
C THR A 12 -20.32 42.15 -7.88
N ALA A 13 -20.32 42.73 -6.68
CA ALA A 13 -21.39 43.58 -6.18
C ALA A 13 -20.84 45.00 -5.91
N ASN A 14 -21.10 45.91 -6.87
CA ASN A 14 -20.58 47.28 -6.91
C ASN A 14 -19.04 47.33 -7.03
N MET A 15 -18.49 48.31 -7.77
CA MET A 15 -17.11 48.31 -8.30
C MET A 15 -15.95 48.20 -7.28
N LEU A 16 -16.21 48.07 -5.98
CA LEU A 16 -15.21 48.16 -4.90
C LEU A 16 -15.13 46.93 -3.97
N LEU A 17 -16.06 45.97 -4.00
CA LEU A 17 -15.95 44.76 -3.17
C LEU A 17 -16.19 43.47 -3.96
N SER A 18 -15.12 42.69 -4.12
CA SER A 18 -15.16 41.33 -4.69
C SER A 18 -15.16 40.31 -3.55
N VAL A 19 -16.18 39.46 -3.49
CA VAL A 19 -16.26 38.36 -2.52
C VAL A 19 -15.93 37.04 -3.22
N PHE A 20 -14.95 36.30 -2.69
CA PHE A 20 -14.56 34.99 -3.20
C PHE A 20 -15.32 33.89 -2.46
N PHE A 21 -16.17 33.16 -3.19
CA PHE A 21 -16.77 31.94 -2.67
C PHE A 21 -15.95 30.76 -3.20
N LEU A 22 -15.29 30.02 -2.30
CA LEU A 22 -14.72 28.72 -2.62
C LEU A 22 -15.87 27.71 -2.56
N PRO A 23 -16.41 27.21 -3.68
CA PRO A 23 -17.44 26.19 -3.60
C PRO A 23 -16.80 24.95 -2.97
N GLY A 24 -17.25 24.59 -1.77
CA GLY A 24 -16.93 23.33 -1.10
C GLY A 24 -17.62 22.17 -1.80
N VAL A 25 -17.29 21.94 -3.08
CA VAL A 25 -17.72 20.74 -3.79
C VAL A 25 -16.80 19.62 -3.33
N TRP A 26 -17.36 18.71 -2.54
CA TRP A 26 -16.79 17.39 -2.34
C TRP A 26 -16.78 16.69 -3.70
N THR A 27 -15.74 16.92 -4.50
CA THR A 27 -15.46 16.10 -5.68
C THR A 27 -15.22 14.71 -5.13
N ARG A 28 -16.24 13.85 -5.32
CA ARG A 28 -16.23 12.45 -4.92
C ARG A 28 -14.93 11.86 -5.45
N CYS A 29 -13.97 11.66 -4.55
CA CYS A 29 -12.71 11.00 -4.87
C CYS A 29 -13.12 9.59 -5.27
N GLY A 30 -13.15 9.32 -6.58
CA GLY A 30 -13.57 8.03 -7.10
C GLY A 30 -12.75 6.97 -6.40
N SER A 31 -13.43 6.02 -5.73
CA SER A 31 -12.76 4.88 -5.12
C SER A 31 -12.02 4.14 -6.23
N VAL A 32 -10.70 4.26 -6.25
CA VAL A 32 -9.86 3.45 -7.13
C VAL A 32 -10.02 2.04 -6.58
N THR A 33 -10.88 1.25 -7.22
CA THR A 33 -10.92 -0.18 -6.95
C THR A 33 -9.53 -0.72 -7.21
N SER A 34 -8.88 -1.27 -6.18
CA SER A 34 -7.55 -1.82 -6.33
C SER A 34 -7.62 -2.92 -7.39
N ALA A 35 -6.89 -2.75 -8.49
CA ALA A 35 -6.86 -3.71 -9.60
C ALA A 35 -6.35 -5.09 -9.16
N PHE A 36 -5.73 -5.15 -7.98
CA PHE A 36 -5.23 -6.34 -7.31
C PHE A 36 -5.87 -6.54 -5.93
N ARG A 37 -6.07 -7.80 -5.56
CA ARG A 37 -6.54 -8.23 -4.25
C ARG A 37 -5.63 -9.32 -3.73
N THR A 38 -5.16 -9.15 -2.50
CA THR A 38 -4.26 -10.10 -1.82
C THR A 38 -5.06 -11.06 -0.95
N THR A 39 -4.71 -12.33 -0.99
CA THR A 39 -5.22 -13.37 -0.08
C THR A 39 -4.10 -13.74 0.88
N THR A 40 -4.27 -13.46 2.16
CA THR A 40 -3.34 -13.79 3.24
C THR A 40 -4.14 -14.07 4.52
N PRO A 41 -3.66 -14.91 5.44
CA PRO A 41 -4.29 -15.06 6.76
C PRO A 41 -4.34 -13.72 7.50
N LYS A 42 -5.45 -13.47 8.19
CA LYS A 42 -5.64 -12.23 8.99
C LYS A 42 -4.87 -12.26 10.31
N VAL A 43 -4.75 -13.45 10.90
CA VAL A 43 -4.08 -13.68 12.18
C VAL A 43 -3.17 -14.88 11.98
N MET A 44 -1.95 -14.78 12.50
CA MET A 44 -0.98 -15.85 12.52
C MET A 44 -0.22 -15.79 13.84
N GLU A 45 0.18 -16.95 14.33
CA GLU A 45 0.96 -17.08 15.55
C GLU A 45 2.23 -17.89 15.25
N ALA A 46 3.32 -17.53 15.91
CA ALA A 46 4.59 -18.23 15.82
C ALA A 46 5.23 -18.23 17.21
N LEU A 47 6.08 -19.23 17.47
CA LEU A 47 6.82 -19.32 18.71
C LEU A 47 8.05 -18.41 18.62
N SER A 48 8.45 -17.81 19.75
CA SER A 48 9.70 -17.08 19.81
C SER A 48 10.88 -17.98 19.44
N GLY A 49 11.75 -17.51 18.56
CA GLY A 49 12.85 -18.26 17.95
C GLY A 49 12.44 -19.10 16.73
N SER A 50 11.15 -19.25 16.41
CA SER A 50 10.70 -20.02 15.24
C SER A 50 10.59 -19.16 13.98
N CYS A 51 10.26 -19.81 12.86
CA CYS A 51 9.85 -19.13 11.65
C CYS A 51 8.32 -18.92 11.61
N LEU A 52 7.89 -17.89 10.90
CA LEU A 52 6.51 -17.65 10.52
C LEU A 52 6.38 -17.75 9.01
N PHE A 53 5.52 -18.66 8.58
CA PHE A 53 5.19 -18.88 7.19
C PHE A 53 3.89 -18.15 6.84
N ILE A 54 3.97 -17.18 5.92
CA ILE A 54 2.82 -16.37 5.50
C ILE A 54 2.41 -16.82 4.08
N PRO A 55 1.37 -17.67 3.94
CA PRO A 55 0.83 -18.01 2.63
C PRO A 55 0.16 -16.78 2.02
N CYS A 56 0.51 -16.45 0.77
CA CYS A 56 0.02 -15.25 0.11
C CYS A 56 -0.17 -15.45 -1.40
N SER A 57 -1.30 -14.96 -1.94
CA SER A 57 -1.56 -14.91 -3.38
C SER A 57 -2.19 -13.60 -3.84
N LEU A 58 -1.86 -13.17 -5.05
CA LEU A 58 -2.41 -11.96 -5.69
C LEU A 58 -3.43 -12.36 -6.76
N THR A 59 -4.61 -11.76 -6.70
CA THR A 59 -5.68 -11.90 -7.70
C THR A 59 -5.97 -10.53 -8.33
N GLY A 60 -6.56 -10.49 -9.52
CA GLY A 60 -6.83 -9.22 -10.22
C GLY A 60 -6.50 -9.23 -11.71
N ILE A 61 -6.53 -8.04 -12.32
CA ILE A 61 -6.39 -7.87 -13.77
C ILE A 61 -5.01 -8.41 -14.24
N PRO A 62 -4.94 -9.16 -15.34
CA PRO A 62 -3.70 -9.64 -15.94
C PRO A 62 -2.89 -8.51 -16.55
N VAL A 63 -2.17 -7.79 -15.70
CA VAL A 63 -1.12 -6.87 -16.12
C VAL A 63 0.20 -7.64 -16.08
N PRO A 64 0.92 -7.78 -17.20
CA PRO A 64 2.24 -8.41 -17.20
C PRO A 64 3.20 -7.54 -16.37
N VAL A 65 3.72 -8.10 -15.27
CA VAL A 65 4.68 -7.44 -14.39
C VAL A 65 6.08 -7.83 -14.84
N LYS A 66 6.82 -6.91 -15.46
CA LYS A 66 8.18 -7.17 -15.97
C LYS A 66 9.21 -7.39 -14.86
N GLN A 67 9.07 -6.67 -13.75
CA GLN A 67 9.96 -6.75 -12.60
C GLN A 67 9.11 -6.62 -11.34
N PRO A 68 8.61 -7.74 -10.81
CA PRO A 68 7.80 -7.69 -9.60
C PRO A 68 8.69 -7.36 -8.40
N SER A 69 8.29 -6.33 -7.64
CA SER A 69 8.85 -6.00 -6.34
C SER A 69 7.79 -6.16 -5.25
N GLY A 70 8.24 -6.32 -4.01
CA GLY A 70 7.39 -6.47 -2.84
C GLY A 70 7.99 -5.79 -1.63
N VAL A 71 7.12 -5.25 -0.78
CA VAL A 71 7.47 -4.66 0.50
C VAL A 71 6.65 -5.32 1.60
N TRP A 72 7.26 -5.50 2.77
CA TRP A 72 6.54 -5.76 4.01
C TRP A 72 6.63 -4.51 4.89
N ILE A 73 5.49 -4.11 5.44
CA ILE A 73 5.34 -2.89 6.24
C ILE A 73 4.70 -3.28 7.57
N ASN A 74 5.23 -2.77 8.68
CA ASN A 74 4.62 -2.85 9.99
C ASN A 74 4.30 -1.42 10.47
N GLY A 75 3.02 -1.06 10.56
CA GLY A 75 2.62 0.33 10.79
C GLY A 75 3.12 1.23 9.65
N ASP A 76 4.02 2.17 9.97
CA ASP A 76 4.67 3.05 8.99
C ASP A 76 6.09 2.57 8.61
N ASP A 77 6.60 1.52 9.26
CA ASP A 77 7.97 1.04 9.09
C ASP A 77 8.08 0.00 7.97
N LYS A 78 8.99 0.25 7.03
CA LYS A 78 9.36 -0.70 5.98
C LYS A 78 10.33 -1.75 6.54
N ILE A 79 9.82 -2.94 6.84
CA ILE A 79 10.61 -4.02 7.47
C ILE A 79 11.34 -4.92 6.45
N PHE A 80 10.84 -4.97 5.22
CA PHE A 80 11.47 -5.63 4.08
C PHE A 80 11.13 -4.89 2.79
N ASP A 81 12.11 -4.77 1.91
CA ASP A 81 11.94 -4.28 0.55
C ASP A 81 12.78 -5.11 -0.39
N SER A 82 12.15 -5.67 -1.43
CA SER A 82 12.86 -6.45 -2.45
C SER A 82 13.82 -5.62 -3.32
N SER A 83 13.61 -4.31 -3.42
CA SER A 83 14.39 -3.39 -4.25
C SER A 83 15.54 -2.73 -3.51
N ASP A 84 15.60 -2.89 -2.19
CA ASP A 84 16.52 -2.17 -1.30
C ASP A 84 17.34 -3.17 -0.45
N ALA A 85 18.38 -2.69 0.22
CA ALA A 85 19.19 -3.50 1.14
C ALA A 85 18.58 -3.61 2.55
N VAL A 86 17.47 -2.91 2.82
CA VAL A 86 16.85 -2.86 4.15
C VAL A 86 16.18 -4.20 4.48
N LYS A 87 16.86 -4.98 5.33
CA LYS A 87 16.33 -6.18 5.98
C LYS A 87 16.44 -6.00 7.49
N LEU A 88 15.42 -5.39 8.10
CA LEU A 88 15.34 -5.31 9.56
C LEU A 88 15.15 -6.70 10.18
N PHE A 89 14.53 -7.61 9.44
CA PHE A 89 14.31 -8.99 9.84
C PHE A 89 14.84 -9.96 8.78
N PRO A 90 15.27 -11.17 9.18
CA PRO A 90 15.60 -12.23 8.25
C PRO A 90 14.31 -12.72 7.58
N VAL A 91 13.99 -12.09 6.45
CA VAL A 91 12.80 -12.33 5.62
C VAL A 91 13.20 -12.84 4.25
N THR A 92 12.45 -13.82 3.76
CA THR A 92 12.59 -14.35 2.40
C THR A 92 11.23 -14.52 1.75
N VAL A 93 11.03 -13.89 0.59
CA VAL A 93 9.91 -14.22 -0.30
C VAL A 93 10.27 -15.49 -1.05
N ILE A 94 9.57 -16.59 -0.77
CA ILE A 94 9.78 -17.89 -1.41
C ILE A 94 8.81 -18.12 -2.59
N GLY A 95 7.73 -17.34 -2.64
CA GLY A 95 6.79 -17.34 -3.75
C GLY A 95 7.34 -16.65 -5.00
N ASN A 96 6.90 -17.11 -6.18
CA ASN A 96 7.18 -16.42 -7.44
C ASN A 96 6.14 -15.32 -7.70
N LEU A 97 6.56 -14.06 -7.57
CA LEU A 97 5.68 -12.90 -7.75
C LEU A 97 5.16 -12.75 -9.19
N THR A 98 5.91 -13.19 -10.20
CA THR A 98 5.44 -13.22 -11.60
C THR A 98 4.27 -14.21 -11.77
N GLN A 99 4.25 -15.25 -10.94
CA GLN A 99 3.13 -16.21 -10.84
C GLN A 99 2.11 -15.80 -9.77
N ARG A 100 2.18 -14.55 -9.28
CA ARG A 100 1.27 -13.99 -8.27
C ARG A 100 1.30 -14.71 -6.92
N ASN A 101 2.39 -15.41 -6.64
CA ASN A 101 2.63 -16.06 -5.37
C ASN A 101 3.56 -15.16 -4.55
N CYS A 102 3.05 -14.60 -3.46
CA CYS A 102 3.75 -13.70 -2.55
C CYS A 102 4.12 -14.39 -1.22
N THR A 103 4.10 -15.72 -1.18
CA THR A 103 4.41 -16.50 0.02
C THR A 103 5.77 -16.10 0.58
N THR A 104 5.79 -15.76 1.86
CA THR A 104 6.97 -15.21 2.56
C THR A 104 7.23 -15.98 3.84
N VAL A 105 8.51 -16.12 4.19
CA VAL A 105 8.95 -16.67 5.47
C VAL A 105 9.72 -15.62 6.25
N PHE A 106 9.31 -15.41 7.50
CA PHE A 106 10.07 -14.67 8.51
C PHE A 106 10.79 -15.69 9.37
N TYR A 107 12.10 -15.53 9.57
CA TYR A 107 12.90 -16.44 10.38
C TYR A 107 13.17 -15.84 11.77
N ASN A 108 13.43 -16.71 12.75
CA ASN A 108 13.89 -16.33 14.08
C ASN A 108 13.12 -15.16 14.71
N LEU A 109 11.79 -15.24 14.73
CA LEU A 109 10.94 -14.20 15.31
C LEU A 109 11.15 -14.12 16.81
N THR A 110 11.43 -12.94 17.34
CA THR A 110 11.62 -12.73 18.79
C THR A 110 10.47 -11.91 19.36
N THR A 111 10.06 -12.16 20.61
CA THR A 111 8.96 -11.44 21.28
C THR A 111 9.13 -9.92 21.36
N SER A 112 10.36 -9.42 21.20
CA SER A 112 10.67 -7.98 21.10
C SER A 112 10.32 -7.33 19.75
N SER A 113 9.71 -8.08 18.82
CA SER A 113 9.36 -7.64 17.46
C SER A 113 7.86 -7.71 17.16
N SER A 114 7.03 -7.92 18.20
CA SER A 114 5.56 -8.01 18.14
C SER A 114 4.89 -6.71 18.56
#